data_AF-A0A3M0X9R5-F1
#
_entry.id   AF-A0A3M0X9R5-F1
#
_cell.length_a   1.000
_cell.length_b   1.000
_cell.length_c   1.000
_cell.angle_alpha   90.00
_cell.angle_beta   90.00
_cell.angle_gamma   90.00
#
_symmetry.space_group_name_H-M   'P 1'
#
loop_
_entity.id
_entity.type
_entity.pdbx_description
1 polymer ?
#
loop_
_entity_poly.entity_id
_entity_poly.type
_entity_poly.pdbx_seq_one_letter_code
_entity_poly.pdbx_strand_id
1 'polypeptide(L)'
;MNINSIIAFFVFLLCMSLVLVSSCQKVPKPTKNGEGPLALKVMEGIPAPQYHKPIKRWVATHMDKLAVGGVVLKNGEVKKISIEGCMGCHSDPDNFCNHCHDYVGVKRVEAKTQ
;
A
#
# COMPACT_ATOMS: atom_id res chain seq x y z
N MET A 1 -9.86 38.77 34.06
CA MET A 1 -8.87 38.05 33.22
C MET A 1 -7.86 39.07 32.72
N ASN A 2 -6.54 38.86 32.89
CA ASN A 2 -5.54 39.85 32.45
C ASN A 2 -5.16 39.63 30.97
N ILE A 3 -4.54 40.63 30.34
CA ILE A 3 -4.13 40.59 28.92
C ILE A 3 -3.27 39.35 28.61
N ASN A 4 -2.38 38.95 29.54
CA ASN A 4 -1.51 37.79 29.35
C ASN A 4 -2.29 36.48 29.31
N SER A 5 -3.34 36.33 30.13
CA SER A 5 -4.24 35.17 30.11
C SER A 5 -5.07 35.10 28.82
N ILE A 6 -5.48 36.24 28.27
CA ILE A 6 -6.19 36.31 26.99
C ILE A 6 -5.28 35.88 25.84
N ILE A 7 -4.05 36.40 25.80
CA ILE A 7 -3.05 36.05 24.79
C ILE A 7 -2.72 34.55 24.82
N ALA A 8 -2.48 33.98 26.01
CA ALA A 8 -2.16 32.57 26.15
C ALA A 8 -3.29 31.65 25.65
N PHE A 9 -4.54 32.00 25.89
CA PHE A 9 -5.70 31.25 25.41
C PHE A 9 -5.81 31.25 23.88
N PHE A 10 -5.61 32.40 23.23
CA PHE A 10 -5.63 32.49 21.76
C PHE A 10 -4.45 31.76 21.11
N VAL A 11 -3.25 31.80 21.72
CA VAL A 11 -2.10 31.02 21.26
C VAL A 11 -2.40 29.52 21.36
N PHE A 12 -2.99 29.06 22.47
CA PHE A 12 -3.38 27.67 22.63
C PHE A 12 -4.41 27.23 21.57
N LEU A 13 -5.44 28.03 21.33
CA LEU A 13 -6.44 27.75 20.28
C LEU A 13 -5.82 27.71 18.87
N LEU A 14 -4.86 28.59 18.58
CA LEU A 14 -4.13 28.60 17.31
C LEU A 14 -3.25 27.35 17.15
N CYS A 15 -2.56 26.92 18.20
CA CYS A 15 -1.78 25.68 18.17
C CYS A 15 -2.69 24.46 17.99
N MET A 16 -3.84 24.41 18.68
CA MET A 16 -4.80 23.31 18.55
C MET A 16 -5.39 23.25 17.14
N SER A 17 -5.70 24.40 16.54
CA SER A 17 -6.23 24.45 15.17
C SER A 17 -5.18 23.99 14.15
N LEU A 18 -3.90 24.36 14.31
CA LEU A 18 -2.81 23.89 13.44
C LEU A 18 -2.65 22.36 13.43
N VAL A 19 -2.81 21.72 14.58
CA VAL A 19 -2.73 20.25 14.69
C VAL A 19 -3.90 19.59 13.94
N LEU A 20 -5.11 20.14 14.06
CA LEU A 20 -6.30 19.61 13.39
C LEU A 20 -6.23 19.69 11.85
N VAL A 21 -5.67 20.77 11.28
CA VAL A 21 -5.49 20.86 9.81
C VAL A 21 -4.42 19.91 9.29
N SER A 22 -3.43 19.55 10.13
CA SER A 22 -2.34 18.64 9.77
C SER A 22 -2.78 17.17 9.72
N SER A 23 -3.89 16.80 10.36
CA SER A 23 -4.41 15.42 10.36
C SER A 23 -5.13 15.03 9.05
N CYS A 24 -5.45 15.99 8.19
CA CYS A 24 -6.10 15.73 6.89
C CYS A 24 -5.11 15.50 5.74
N GLN A 25 -3.92 14.96 6.01
CA GLN A 25 -2.98 14.62 4.94
C GLN A 25 -3.49 13.42 4.14
N LYS A 26 -3.88 13.68 2.88
CA LYS A 26 -4.23 12.64 1.92
C LYS A 26 -2.98 11.86 1.56
N VAL A 27 -2.82 10.67 2.15
CA VAL A 27 -1.73 9.75 1.78
C VAL A 27 -1.91 9.34 0.31
N PRO A 28 -0.89 9.51 -0.55
CA PRO A 28 -0.97 9.05 -1.93
C PRO A 28 -1.22 7.55 -2.00
N LYS A 29 -1.99 7.11 -3.00
CA LYS A 29 -2.21 5.68 -3.22
C LYS A 29 -0.87 4.99 -3.51
N PRO A 30 -0.56 3.85 -2.87
CA PRO A 30 0.63 3.06 -3.17
C PRO A 30 0.64 2.64 -4.66
N THR A 31 1.67 3.07 -5.38
CA THR A 31 1.91 2.67 -6.78
C THR A 31 3.37 2.28 -6.98
N LYS A 32 3.61 1.43 -8.00
CA LYS A 32 4.97 1.17 -8.48
C LYS A 32 5.54 2.48 -9.01
N ASN A 33 6.72 2.86 -8.53
CA ASN A 33 7.38 4.14 -8.84
C ASN A 33 6.53 5.36 -8.43
N GLY A 34 5.67 5.20 -7.42
CA GLY A 34 4.92 6.30 -6.83
C GLY A 34 5.79 7.19 -5.94
N GLU A 35 5.17 8.25 -5.43
CA GLU A 35 5.78 9.16 -4.47
C GLU A 35 5.24 8.87 -3.06
N GLY A 36 6.05 9.21 -2.05
CA GLY A 36 5.66 9.13 -0.65
C GLY A 36 6.06 7.82 0.05
N PRO A 37 5.75 7.72 1.36
CA PRO A 37 6.29 6.67 2.22
C PRO A 37 5.79 5.26 1.89
N LEU A 38 4.64 5.15 1.21
CA LEU A 38 4.03 3.87 0.83
C LEU A 38 4.25 3.50 -0.65
N ALA A 39 5.19 4.16 -1.34
CA ALA A 39 5.53 3.78 -2.71
C ALA A 39 6.00 2.32 -2.78
N LEU A 40 5.51 1.55 -3.76
CA LEU A 40 5.83 0.13 -3.89
C LEU A 40 7.24 -0.05 -4.44
N LYS A 41 8.08 -0.81 -3.74
CA LYS A 41 9.41 -1.18 -4.21
C LYS A 41 9.37 -2.57 -4.84
N VAL A 42 9.95 -2.70 -6.03
CA VAL A 42 10.10 -3.99 -6.71
C VAL A 42 11.58 -4.21 -7.00
N MET A 43 11.98 -5.48 -7.01
CA MET A 43 13.36 -5.83 -7.33
C MET A 43 13.74 -5.32 -8.72
N GLU A 44 14.90 -4.67 -8.82
CA GLU A 44 15.44 -4.21 -10.09
C GLU A 44 15.93 -5.40 -10.93
N GLY A 45 15.86 -5.27 -12.25
CA GLY A 45 16.38 -6.28 -13.18
C GLY A 45 15.45 -7.48 -13.45
N ILE A 46 14.34 -7.66 -12.73
CA ILE A 46 13.38 -8.75 -13.01
C ILE A 46 12.22 -8.24 -13.89
N PRO A 47 12.03 -8.78 -15.11
CA PRO A 47 10.93 -8.36 -15.98
C PRO A 47 9.58 -8.80 -15.41
N ALA A 48 8.60 -7.89 -15.41
CA ALA A 48 7.25 -8.22 -14.98
C ALA A 48 6.59 -9.24 -15.94
N PRO A 49 6.03 -10.35 -15.43
CA PRO A 49 5.28 -11.30 -16.25
C PRO A 49 4.18 -10.68 -17.10
N GLN A 50 3.92 -11.26 -18.28
CA GLN A 50 2.87 -10.79 -19.20
C GLN A 50 1.48 -10.75 -18.54
N TYR A 51 1.18 -11.71 -17.67
CA TYR A 51 -0.09 -11.75 -16.96
C TYR A 51 -0.27 -10.59 -15.98
N HIS A 52 0.77 -9.81 -15.64
CA HIS A 52 0.66 -8.57 -14.86
C HIS A 52 0.02 -7.40 -15.62
N LYS A 53 -0.14 -7.50 -16.93
CA LYS A 53 -0.70 -6.42 -17.75
C LYS A 53 -2.22 -6.59 -17.92
N PRO A 54 -3.03 -5.55 -17.62
CA PRO A 54 -2.65 -4.25 -17.03
C PRO A 54 -2.46 -4.33 -15.50
N ILE A 55 -1.49 -3.58 -14.96
CA ILE A 55 -1.16 -3.62 -13.52
C ILE A 55 -2.32 -3.23 -12.62
N LYS A 56 -3.17 -2.29 -13.08
CA LYS A 56 -4.38 -1.87 -12.36
C LYS A 56 -5.32 -3.04 -12.05
N ARG A 57 -5.36 -4.06 -12.91
CA ARG A 57 -6.16 -5.27 -12.67
C ARG A 57 -5.67 -6.04 -11.45
N TRP A 58 -4.36 -6.15 -11.27
CA TRP A 58 -3.79 -6.86 -10.11
C TRP A 58 -4.04 -6.13 -8.81
N VAL A 59 -3.84 -4.82 -8.80
CA VAL A 59 -4.16 -3.98 -7.64
C VAL A 59 -5.61 -4.19 -7.19
N ALA A 60 -6.55 -4.35 -8.13
CA ALA A 60 -7.96 -4.51 -7.83
C ALA A 60 -8.41 -5.95 -7.51
N THR A 61 -7.75 -6.98 -8.06
CA THR A 61 -8.31 -8.36 -8.09
C THR A 61 -7.34 -9.46 -7.63
N HIS A 62 -6.16 -9.12 -7.10
CA HIS A 62 -5.19 -10.15 -6.68
C HIS A 62 -5.72 -11.05 -5.58
N MET A 63 -6.55 -10.53 -4.66
CA MET A 63 -7.17 -11.35 -3.61
C MET A 63 -8.15 -12.36 -4.18
N ASP A 64 -8.96 -11.98 -5.19
CA ASP A 64 -9.86 -12.92 -5.87
C ASP A 64 -9.08 -14.03 -6.56
N LYS A 65 -7.95 -13.68 -7.19
CA LYS A 65 -7.06 -14.64 -7.88
C LYS A 65 -6.40 -15.61 -6.91
N LEU A 66 -6.03 -15.13 -5.72
CA LEU A 66 -5.50 -15.98 -4.65
C LEU A 66 -6.60 -16.91 -4.09
N ALA A 67 -7.81 -16.41 -3.92
CA ALA A 67 -8.95 -17.20 -3.43
C ALA A 67 -9.31 -18.35 -4.39
N VAL A 68 -9.26 -18.12 -5.70
CA VAL A 68 -9.49 -19.18 -6.72
C VAL A 68 -8.22 -19.98 -7.08
N GLY A 69 -7.07 -19.62 -6.50
CA GLY A 69 -5.80 -20.32 -6.70
C GLY A 69 -5.15 -20.15 -8.09
N GLY A 70 -5.55 -19.17 -8.90
CA GLY A 70 -4.97 -18.99 -10.23
C GLY A 70 -5.59 -17.92 -11.14
N VAL A 71 -5.01 -17.80 -12.33
CA VAL A 71 -5.47 -16.91 -13.41
C VAL A 71 -5.55 -17.70 -14.72
N VAL A 72 -6.68 -17.54 -15.40
CA VAL A 72 -6.85 -18.03 -16.79
C VAL A 72 -6.08 -17.09 -17.72
N LEU A 73 -5.14 -17.66 -18.46
CA LEU A 73 -4.35 -17.00 -19.50
C LEU A 73 -5.15 -16.92 -20.80
N LYS A 74 -4.67 -16.12 -21.76
CA LYS A 74 -5.36 -15.90 -23.05
C LYS A 74 -5.52 -17.18 -23.89
N ASN A 75 -4.64 -18.15 -23.70
CA ASN A 75 -4.67 -19.45 -24.36
C ASN A 75 -5.58 -20.48 -23.66
N GLY A 76 -6.30 -20.09 -22.60
CA GLY A 76 -7.17 -20.98 -21.82
C GLY A 76 -6.46 -21.73 -20.70
N GLU A 77 -5.14 -21.64 -20.57
CA GLU A 77 -4.39 -22.30 -19.49
C GLU A 77 -4.63 -21.61 -18.14
N VAL A 78 -4.72 -22.38 -17.06
CA VAL A 78 -4.78 -21.86 -15.70
C VAL A 78 -3.37 -21.78 -15.13
N LYS A 79 -2.87 -20.56 -14.91
CA LYS A 79 -1.65 -20.33 -14.14
C LYS A 79 -2.01 -20.33 -12.66
N LYS A 80 -1.54 -21.34 -11.92
CA LYS A 80 -1.65 -21.35 -10.46
C LYS A 80 -0.91 -20.16 -9.86
N ILE A 81 -1.53 -19.52 -8.87
CA ILE A 81 -0.95 -18.40 -8.12
C ILE A 81 -1.15 -18.70 -6.64
N SER A 82 -0.09 -18.48 -5.88
CA SER A 82 -0.11 -18.52 -4.42
C SER A 82 0.66 -17.32 -3.90
N ILE A 83 0.56 -17.08 -2.59
CA ILE A 83 1.32 -16.02 -1.95
C ILE A 83 2.84 -16.25 -2.12
N GLU A 84 3.29 -17.51 -2.06
CA GLU A 84 4.69 -17.89 -2.27
C GLU A 84 5.17 -17.52 -3.67
N GLY A 85 4.33 -17.73 -4.69
CA GLY A 85 4.66 -17.36 -6.06
C GLY A 85 4.88 -15.85 -6.23
N CYS A 86 4.11 -15.04 -5.50
CA CYS A 86 4.31 -13.59 -5.47
C CYS A 86 5.62 -13.20 -4.78
N MET A 87 5.94 -13.87 -3.66
CA MET A 87 7.14 -13.60 -2.86
C MET A 87 8.46 -13.92 -3.59
N GLY A 88 8.42 -14.70 -4.68
CA GLY A 88 9.61 -14.94 -5.50
C GLY A 88 10.20 -13.67 -6.14
N CYS A 89 9.37 -12.65 -6.37
CA CYS A 89 9.80 -11.33 -6.89
C CYS A 89 9.47 -10.18 -5.92
N HIS A 90 8.48 -10.39 -5.04
CA HIS A 90 8.06 -9.48 -3.98
C HIS A 90 8.50 -10.03 -2.62
N SER A 91 9.80 -10.23 -2.47
CA SER A 91 10.40 -10.98 -1.35
C SER A 91 10.25 -10.31 0.01
N ASP A 92 10.02 -8.99 0.02
CA ASP A 92 9.78 -8.23 1.23
C ASP A 92 8.33 -7.70 1.24
N PRO A 93 7.44 -8.33 2.03
CA PRO A 93 6.07 -7.87 2.18
C PRO A 93 5.96 -6.43 2.68
N ASP A 94 6.88 -5.98 3.53
CA ASP A 94 6.85 -4.66 4.14
C ASP A 94 7.15 -3.57 3.13
N ASN A 95 7.98 -3.84 2.13
CA ASN A 95 8.29 -2.93 1.03
C ASN A 95 7.32 -3.05 -0.18
N PHE A 96 6.35 -3.96 -0.13
CA PHE A 96 5.41 -4.19 -1.23
C PHE A 96 3.96 -4.43 -0.77
N CYS A 97 3.62 -5.66 -0.35
CA CYS A 97 2.24 -6.06 -0.03
C CYS A 97 1.62 -5.16 1.04
N ASN A 98 2.38 -4.92 2.11
CA ASN A 98 1.89 -4.28 3.32
C ASN A 98 1.67 -2.78 3.13
N HIS A 99 2.32 -2.11 2.18
CA HIS A 99 1.98 -0.72 1.85
C HIS A 99 0.53 -0.55 1.40
N CYS A 100 0.03 -1.47 0.57
CA CYS A 100 -1.38 -1.48 0.17
C CYS A 100 -2.28 -1.94 1.32
N HIS A 101 -1.87 -2.96 2.08
CA HIS A 101 -2.70 -3.52 3.14
C HIS A 101 -2.89 -2.51 4.29
N ASP A 102 -1.84 -1.76 4.63
CA ASP A 102 -1.90 -0.66 5.58
C ASP A 102 -2.78 0.48 5.04
N TYR A 103 -2.62 0.82 3.75
CA TYR A 103 -3.42 1.87 3.11
C TYR A 103 -4.93 1.58 3.12
N VAL A 104 -5.34 0.32 2.92
CA VAL A 104 -6.77 -0.08 2.93
C VAL A 104 -7.25 -0.62 4.28
N GLY A 105 -6.38 -0.74 5.28
CA GLY A 105 -6.71 -1.23 6.62
C GLY A 105 -7.08 -2.72 6.67
N VAL A 106 -6.37 -3.59 5.93
CA VAL A 106 -6.56 -5.04 5.96
C VAL A 106 -5.37 -5.77 6.57
N LYS A 107 -5.55 -7.06 6.88
CA LYS A 107 -4.54 -7.90 7.51
C LYS A 107 -3.23 -7.90 6.72
N ARG A 108 -2.10 -7.63 7.38
CA ARG A 108 -0.75 -7.69 6.81
C ARG A 108 -0.38 -9.10 6.32
N VAL A 109 0.52 -9.15 5.35
CA VAL A 109 1.18 -10.36 4.88
C VAL A 109 2.45 -10.54 5.70
N GLU A 110 2.56 -11.67 6.37
CA GLU A 110 3.75 -12.04 7.13
C GLU A 110 4.85 -12.55 6.18
N ALA A 111 6.09 -12.17 6.44
CA ALA A 111 7.22 -12.80 5.79
C ALA A 111 7.26 -14.29 6.18
N LYS A 112 7.50 -15.17 5.21
CA LYS A 112 7.89 -16.54 5.54
C LYS A 112 9.26 -16.48 6.19
N THR A 113 9.35 -16.81 7.47
CA THR A 113 10.57 -17.37 8.03
C THR A 113 10.89 -18.63 7.22
N GLN A 114 11.97 -18.56 6.43
CA GLN A 114 12.55 -19.74 5.80
C GLN A 114 13.16 -20.66 6.86
#